data_AF-A0A2V9NTY1-F1
#
_entry.id   AF-A0A2V9NTY1-F1
#
_cell.length_a   1.000
_cell.length_b   1.000
_cell.length_c   1.000
_cell.angle_alpha   90.00
_cell.angle_beta   90.00
_cell.angle_gamma   90.00
#
_symmetry.space_group_name_H-M   'P 1'
#
loop_
_entity.id
_entity.type
_entity.pdbx_description
1 polymer ?
#
loop_
_entity_poly.entity_id
_entity_poly.type
_entity_poly.pdbx_seq_one_letter_code
_entity_poly.pdbx_strand_id
1 'polypeptide(L)'
;MTRRACLIATPYIAICGLVCLATVHSVLAANSMQSEKIDAIVKAAGVRSGNMPGAAILVLKGDQVLFEHGYGVADLHSLHKIDEHTNFRLASVTKQFTAMAIMLLVHDGKLHYDNRLIDIFPEFP
;
A
#
# COMPACT_ATOMS: atom_id res chain seq x y z
N MET A 1 3.55 6.57 -64.27
CA MET A 1 2.60 5.62 -63.64
C MET A 1 3.29 4.94 -62.46
N THR A 2 2.83 4.90 -61.21
CA THR A 2 1.88 5.69 -60.42
C THR A 2 2.14 5.24 -58.97
N ARG A 3 2.53 6.17 -58.09
CA ARG A 3 2.71 5.97 -56.65
C ARG A 3 1.34 5.78 -55.98
N ARG A 4 0.94 4.57 -55.55
CA ARG A 4 -0.24 4.34 -54.66
C ARG A 4 -0.18 2.99 -53.94
N ALA A 5 0.57 2.89 -52.83
CA ALA A 5 0.49 1.73 -51.93
C ALA A 5 0.95 2.10 -50.51
N CYS A 6 0.30 3.07 -49.85
CA CYS A 6 0.58 3.39 -48.44
C CYS A 6 -0.53 4.18 -47.74
N LEU A 7 -1.83 3.86 -47.94
CA LEU A 7 -2.92 4.70 -47.40
C LEU A 7 -4.06 3.96 -46.68
N ILE A 8 -4.00 2.63 -46.53
CA ILE A 8 -5.13 1.85 -45.97
C ILE A 8 -4.83 1.27 -44.58
N ALA A 9 -3.58 1.35 -44.10
CA ALA A 9 -3.19 0.91 -42.75
C ALA A 9 -3.38 2.00 -41.66
N THR A 10 -3.64 3.24 -42.06
CA THR A 10 -3.75 4.41 -41.17
C THR A 10 -5.04 4.53 -40.34
N PRO A 11 -6.26 4.10 -40.78
CA PRO A 11 -7.47 4.31 -39.99
C PRO A 11 -7.57 3.35 -38.79
N TYR A 12 -7.09 2.11 -38.92
CA TYR A 12 -7.14 1.11 -37.85
C TYR A 12 -6.22 1.46 -36.67
N ILE A 13 -5.05 2.04 -36.94
CA ILE A 13 -4.11 2.48 -35.90
C ILE A 13 -4.67 3.68 -35.14
N ALA A 14 -5.32 4.62 -35.84
CA ALA A 14 -5.94 5.79 -35.22
C ALA A 14 -7.16 5.42 -34.34
N ILE A 15 -8.00 4.49 -34.79
CA ILE A 15 -9.16 4.01 -34.02
C ILE A 15 -8.71 3.22 -32.78
N CYS A 16 -7.71 2.34 -32.92
CA CYS A 16 -7.15 1.60 -31.79
C CYS A 16 -6.51 2.55 -30.76
N GLY A 17 -5.77 3.57 -31.22
CA GLY A 17 -5.21 4.62 -30.36
C GLY A 17 -6.26 5.42 -29.61
N LEU A 18 -7.37 5.80 -30.26
CA LEU A 18 -8.46 6.56 -29.64
C LEU A 18 -9.22 5.74 -28.58
N VAL A 19 -9.48 4.46 -28.86
CA VAL A 19 -10.13 3.53 -27.90
C VAL A 19 -9.22 3.27 -26.70
N CYS A 20 -7.91 3.10 -26.93
CA CYS A 20 -6.92 2.93 -25.85
C CYS A 20 -6.80 4.21 -24.98
N LEU A 21 -6.90 5.40 -25.58
CA LEU A 21 -6.88 6.66 -24.83
C LEU A 21 -8.12 6.84 -23.95
N ALA A 22 -9.28 6.40 -24.42
CA ALA A 22 -10.55 6.49 -23.71
C ALA A 22 -10.59 5.53 -22.51
N THR A 23 -10.11 4.29 -22.67
CA THR A 23 -10.06 3.31 -21.57
C THR A 23 -9.09 3.72 -20.46
N VAL A 24 -7.93 4.30 -20.83
CA VAL A 24 -6.97 4.84 -19.85
C VAL A 24 -7.57 6.00 -19.05
N HIS A 25 -8.33 6.90 -19.69
CA HIS A 25 -9.04 7.99 -19.00
C HIS A 25 -10.10 7.48 -18.02
N SER A 26 -10.90 6.48 -18.42
CA SER A 26 -11.92 5.90 -17.54
C SER A 26 -11.33 5.24 -16.29
N VAL A 27 -10.19 4.55 -16.43
CA VAL A 27 -9.48 3.93 -15.29
C VAL A 27 -8.91 4.98 -14.34
N LEU A 28 -8.30 6.04 -14.88
CA LEU A 28 -7.75 7.13 -14.06
C LEU A 28 -8.84 7.83 -13.24
N ALA A 29 -9.99 8.12 -13.88
CA ALA A 29 -11.13 8.76 -13.23
C ALA A 29 -11.79 7.86 -12.17
N ALA A 30 -11.86 6.55 -12.39
CA ALA A 30 -12.37 5.61 -11.40
C ALA A 30 -11.47 5.55 -10.15
N ASN A 31 -10.14 5.53 -10.35
CA ASN A 31 -9.17 5.54 -9.26
C ASN A 31 -9.18 6.85 -8.46
N SER A 32 -9.34 8.00 -9.13
CA SER A 32 -9.43 9.30 -8.44
C SER A 32 -10.69 9.39 -7.56
N MET A 33 -11.85 8.94 -8.08
CA MET A 33 -13.09 8.88 -7.29
C MET A 33 -12.97 7.97 -6.07
N GLN A 34 -12.23 6.86 -6.16
CA GLN A 34 -12.05 5.95 -5.04
C GLN A 34 -11.12 6.54 -3.98
N SER A 35 -10.05 7.21 -4.40
CA SER A 35 -9.12 7.92 -3.51
C SER A 35 -9.82 9.03 -2.72
N GLU A 36 -10.67 9.83 -3.36
CA GLU A 36 -11.45 10.88 -2.68
C GLU A 36 -12.38 10.33 -1.60
N LYS A 37 -13.02 9.17 -1.85
CA LYS A 37 -13.86 8.51 -0.85
C LYS A 37 -13.06 8.03 0.36
N ILE A 38 -11.88 7.44 0.12
CA ILE A 38 -11.00 6.98 1.20
C ILE A 38 -10.53 8.18 2.04
N ASP A 39 -10.10 9.26 1.39
CA ASP A 39 -9.70 10.49 2.08
C ASP A 39 -10.85 11.10 2.91
N ALA A 40 -12.08 11.07 2.39
CA ALA A 40 -13.26 11.52 3.14
C ALA A 40 -13.51 10.68 4.41
N ILE A 41 -13.34 9.36 4.34
CA ILE A 41 -13.46 8.47 5.50
C ILE A 41 -12.37 8.78 6.53
N VAL A 42 -11.11 8.94 6.09
CA VAL A 42 -9.97 9.24 6.98
C VAL A 42 -10.18 10.60 7.67
N LYS A 43 -10.67 11.60 6.95
CA LYS A 43 -11.05 12.91 7.51
C LYS A 43 -12.15 12.75 8.56
N ALA A 44 -13.20 11.99 8.27
CA ALA A 44 -14.32 11.75 9.19
C ALA A 44 -13.89 10.98 10.45
N ALA A 45 -12.89 10.10 10.34
CA ALA A 45 -12.30 9.37 11.47
C ALA A 45 -11.46 10.25 12.41
N GLY A 46 -11.30 11.54 12.10
CA GLY A 46 -10.64 12.49 13.00
C GLY A 46 -9.12 12.53 12.86
N VAL A 47 -8.53 11.93 11.82
CA VAL A 47 -7.07 12.00 11.56
C VAL A 47 -6.58 13.45 11.35
N ARG A 48 -7.49 14.36 10.98
CA ARG A 48 -7.23 15.82 10.90
C ARG A 48 -7.86 16.63 12.03
N SER A 49 -8.58 16.00 12.95
CA SER A 49 -9.05 16.69 14.16
C SER A 49 -7.82 16.96 15.03
N GLY A 50 -7.65 18.19 15.53
CA GLY A 50 -6.40 18.71 16.11
C GLY A 50 -5.80 17.98 17.31
N ASN A 51 -6.29 16.80 17.65
CA ASN A 51 -5.83 15.94 18.73
C ASN A 51 -4.78 14.90 18.29
N MET A 52 -4.45 14.79 16.99
CA MET A 52 -3.40 13.88 16.49
C MET A 52 -2.34 14.64 15.66
N PRO A 53 -1.04 14.40 15.90
CA PRO A 53 0.03 14.98 15.10
C PRO A 53 -0.04 14.58 13.61
N GLY A 54 -0.40 13.32 13.34
CA GLY A 54 -0.51 12.80 11.98
C GLY A 54 -0.65 11.27 11.91
N ALA A 55 -0.84 10.75 10.71
CA ALA A 55 -0.93 9.32 10.40
C ALA A 55 -0.55 9.04 8.94
N ALA A 56 -0.09 7.83 8.63
CA ALA A 56 0.09 7.34 7.26
C ALA A 56 -0.93 6.23 6.96
N ILE A 57 -1.55 6.28 5.78
CA ILE A 57 -2.59 5.34 5.36
C ILE A 57 -2.24 4.74 4.00
N LEU A 58 -2.24 3.41 3.92
CA LEU A 58 -2.06 2.64 2.70
C LEU A 58 -3.24 1.67 2.52
N VAL A 59 -3.84 1.65 1.33
CA VAL A 59 -4.92 0.73 0.95
C VAL A 59 -4.50 -0.02 -0.30
N LEU A 60 -4.45 -1.35 -0.18
CA LEU A 60 -4.06 -2.27 -1.24
C LEU A 60 -5.24 -3.16 -1.64
N LYS A 61 -5.32 -3.53 -2.92
CA LYS A 61 -6.20 -4.59 -3.42
C LYS A 61 -5.39 -5.52 -4.33
N GLY A 62 -5.04 -6.70 -3.80
CA GLY A 62 -3.98 -7.51 -4.41
C GLY A 62 -2.68 -6.72 -4.39
N ASP A 63 -2.00 -6.66 -5.54
CA ASP A 63 -0.74 -5.92 -5.71
C ASP A 63 -0.95 -4.45 -6.13
N GLN A 64 -2.20 -4.00 -6.27
CA GLN A 64 -2.51 -2.63 -6.67
C GLN A 64 -2.64 -1.72 -5.46
N VAL A 65 -1.87 -0.63 -5.44
CA VAL A 65 -2.07 0.50 -4.54
C VAL A 65 -3.28 1.30 -4.98
N LEU A 66 -4.32 1.33 -4.14
CA LEU A 66 -5.55 2.10 -4.38
C LEU A 66 -5.50 3.47 -3.71
N PHE A 67 -4.74 3.59 -2.62
CA PHE A 67 -4.58 4.83 -1.86
C PHE A 67 -3.30 4.77 -1.03
N GLU A 68 -2.53 5.85 -1.04
CA GLU A 68 -1.34 6.02 -0.21
C GLU A 68 -1.24 7.50 0.14
N HIS A 69 -1.33 7.82 1.43
CA HIS A 69 -1.25 9.21 1.86
C HIS A 69 -0.78 9.38 3.31
N GLY A 70 0.09 10.37 3.50
CA GLY A 70 0.50 10.89 4.80
C GLY A 70 -0.32 12.11 5.20
N TYR A 71 -0.78 12.13 6.46
CA TYR A 71 -1.54 13.22 7.05
C TYR A 71 -0.75 13.83 8.20
N GLY A 72 -0.66 15.16 8.27
CA GLY A 72 -0.04 15.86 9.39
C GLY A 72 1.49 15.83 9.36
N VAL A 73 2.10 15.77 10.55
CA VAL A 73 3.55 15.88 10.74
C VAL A 73 4.10 14.72 11.56
N ALA A 74 5.32 14.29 11.22
CA ALA A 74 6.07 13.25 11.92
C ALA A 74 6.75 13.80 13.18
N ASP A 75 7.03 15.11 13.19
CA ASP A 75 7.70 15.79 14.29
C ASP A 75 7.08 17.18 14.51
N LEU A 76 6.75 17.48 15.77
CA LEU A 76 6.03 18.70 16.15
C LEU A 76 6.90 19.96 16.18
N HIS A 77 8.23 19.81 16.21
CA HIS A 77 9.16 20.93 16.28
C HIS A 77 9.59 21.41 14.88
N SER A 78 10.09 20.48 14.07
CA SER A 78 10.51 20.70 12.69
C SER A 78 9.33 20.82 11.73
N LEU A 79 8.14 20.36 12.13
CA LEU A 79 6.95 20.27 11.29
C LEU A 79 7.19 19.45 10.02
N HIS A 80 8.12 18.49 10.07
CA HIS A 80 8.36 17.56 8.98
C HIS A 80 7.08 16.79 8.68
N LYS A 81 6.64 16.82 7.43
CA LYS A 81 5.40 16.13 7.01
C LYS A 81 5.61 14.63 7.02
N ILE A 82 4.54 13.89 7.28
CA ILE A 82 4.54 12.45 7.07
C ILE A 82 4.51 12.17 5.56
N ASP A 83 5.40 11.29 5.12
CA ASP A 83 5.56 10.80 3.76
C ASP A 83 5.80 9.28 3.73
N GLU A 84 6.00 8.71 2.54
CA GLU A 84 6.24 7.28 2.32
C GLU A 84 7.55 6.75 2.95
N HIS A 85 8.44 7.64 3.38
CA HIS A 85 9.72 7.29 4.01
C HIS A 85 9.70 7.46 5.52
N THR A 86 8.60 7.98 6.07
CA THR A 86 8.45 8.19 7.51
C THR A 86 8.35 6.85 8.25
N ASN A 87 9.26 6.64 9.21
CA ASN A 87 9.29 5.44 10.03
C ASN A 87 8.40 5.58 11.28
N PHE A 88 7.57 4.57 11.55
CA PHE A 88 6.70 4.50 12.72
C PHE A 88 7.13 3.38 13.66
N ARG A 89 7.02 3.63 14.98
CA ARG A 89 7.20 2.57 15.99
C ARG A 89 5.97 1.66 15.99
N LEU A 90 6.12 0.45 15.46
CA LEU A 90 5.02 -0.51 15.22
C LEU A 90 4.34 -1.08 16.48
N ALA A 91 4.94 -0.92 17.66
CA ALA A 91 4.41 -1.40 18.93
C ALA A 91 3.92 -2.86 18.87
N SER A 92 2.65 -3.14 19.19
CA SER A 92 2.12 -4.51 19.20
C SER A 92 1.99 -5.15 17.82
N VAL A 93 2.05 -4.38 16.72
CA VAL A 93 2.07 -4.95 15.35
C VAL A 93 3.32 -5.82 15.15
N THR A 94 4.42 -5.54 15.85
CA THR A 94 5.65 -6.35 15.85
C THR A 94 5.40 -7.83 16.19
N LYS A 95 4.36 -8.15 16.98
CA LYS A 95 4.06 -9.54 17.40
C LYS A 95 3.76 -10.46 16.22
N GLN A 96 3.14 -9.96 15.15
CA GLN A 96 2.83 -10.76 13.96
C GLN A 96 4.13 -11.23 13.27
N PHE A 97 5.15 -10.37 13.24
CA PHE A 97 6.46 -10.71 12.69
C PHE A 97 7.18 -11.73 13.58
N THR A 98 7.15 -11.56 14.90
CA THR A 98 7.70 -12.56 15.82
C THR A 98 6.98 -13.90 15.70
N ALA A 99 5.65 -13.90 15.60
CA ALA A 99 4.86 -15.11 15.41
C ALA A 99 5.23 -15.80 14.09
N MET A 100 5.40 -15.05 13.00
CA MET A 100 5.86 -15.60 11.71
C MET A 100 7.26 -16.22 11.82
N ALA A 101 8.19 -15.57 12.51
CA ALA A 101 9.52 -16.13 12.74
C ALA A 101 9.46 -17.46 13.51
N ILE A 102 8.60 -17.55 14.54
CA ILE A 102 8.32 -18.80 15.26
C ILE A 102 7.71 -19.85 14.33
N MET A 103 6.74 -19.49 13.49
CA MET A 103 6.12 -20.42 12.53
C MET A 103 7.14 -20.97 11.52
N LEU A 104 8.08 -20.15 11.05
CA LEU A 104 9.17 -20.60 10.18
C LEU A 104 10.09 -21.60 10.89
N LEU A 105 10.43 -21.37 12.16
CA LEU A 105 11.21 -22.34 12.94
C LEU A 105 10.47 -23.66 13.13
N VAL A 106 9.14 -23.61 13.34
CA VAL A 106 8.32 -24.81 13.44
C VAL A 106 8.23 -25.57 12.13
N HIS A 107 8.01 -24.85 11.02
CA HIS A 107 8.01 -25.41 9.68
C HIS A 107 9.34 -26.13 9.36
N ASP A 108 10.46 -25.53 9.75
CA ASP A 108 11.81 -26.09 9.55
C ASP A 108 12.15 -27.24 10.52
N GLY A 109 11.25 -27.60 11.43
CA GLY A 109 11.48 -28.63 12.46
C GLY A 109 12.52 -28.24 13.53
N LYS A 110 12.85 -26.94 13.64
CA LYS A 110 13.80 -26.41 14.64
C LYS A 110 13.14 -26.10 15.98
N LEU A 111 11.82 -26.03 15.99
CA LEU A 111 10.97 -25.74 17.14
C LEU A 111 9.67 -26.54 17.00
N HIS A 112 9.04 -26.89 18.11
CA HIS A 112 7.69 -27.45 18.12
C HIS A 112 6.81 -26.63 19.06
N TYR A 113 5.52 -26.48 18.73
CA TYR A 113 4.58 -25.70 19.57
C TYR A 113 4.46 -26.24 21.00
N ASP A 114 4.64 -27.54 21.17
CA ASP A 114 4.56 -28.22 22.47
C ASP A 114 5.92 -28.28 23.20
N ASN A 115 6.98 -27.68 22.65
CA ASN A 115 8.23 -27.54 23.39
C ASN A 115 8.00 -26.70 24.63
N ARG A 116 8.47 -27.19 25.77
CA ARG A 116 8.40 -26.43 27.01
C ARG A 116 9.46 -25.35 26.96
N LEU A 117 9.20 -24.22 27.61
CA LEU A 117 10.18 -23.14 27.68
C LEU A 117 11.52 -23.61 28.28
N ILE A 118 11.47 -24.47 29.31
CA ILE A 118 12.67 -25.03 29.94
C ILE A 118 13.47 -25.97 29.04
N ASP A 119 12.88 -26.49 27.95
CA ASP A 119 13.62 -27.31 26.98
C ASP A 119 14.53 -26.44 26.08
N ILE A 120 14.21 -25.15 25.97
CA ILE A 120 14.90 -24.16 25.12
C ILE A 120 15.75 -23.20 25.98
N PHE A 121 15.23 -22.82 27.13
CA PHE A 121 15.82 -21.91 28.09
C PHE A 121 15.93 -22.61 29.46
N PRO A 122 17.02 -23.35 29.73
CA PRO A 122 17.13 -24.15 30.96
C PRO A 122 17.04 -23.36 32.27
N GLU A 123 17.38 -22.07 32.24
CA GLU A 123 17.32 -21.15 33.38
C GLU A 123 15.95 -20.45 33.53
N PHE A 124 14.97 -20.80 32.70
CA PHE A 124 13.62 -20.25 32.79
C PHE A 124 12.96 -20.75 34.09
N PRO A 125 12.43 -19.85 34.94
CA PRO A 125 11.97 -20.19 36.29
C PRO A 125 10.76 -21.14 36.31
#